data_AF-A0A9D1R711-F1
#
_entry.id   AF-A0A9D1R711-F1
#
_cell.length_a   1.000
_cell.length_b   1.000
_cell.length_c   1.000
_cell.angle_alpha   90.00
_cell.angle_beta   90.00
_cell.angle_gamma   90.00
#
_symmetry.space_group_name_H-M   'P 1'
#
loop_
_entity.id
_entity.type
_entity.pdbx_description
1 polymer ?
#
loop_
_entity_poly.entity_id
_entity_poly.type
_entity_poly.pdbx_seq_one_letter_code
_entity_poly.pdbx_strand_id
1 'polypeptide(L)'
;QELLDVSRSEALERYIFEFVDEKDIAAVLKTKEPVLRRKVTIPHTGMTVLETIVYIDNLEAALITYQDITREEKAKEQRYQLKVETVEMAQKVIDNQMRVAQEIAGLLGETTAETKVTLSKLRDSILFGDEEETV
;
A
#
# COMPACT_ATOMS: atom_id res chain seq x y z
N GLN A 1 18.51 18.76 -17.29
CA GLN A 1 18.35 17.89 -16.11
C GLN A 1 19.60 17.02 -16.09
N GLU A 2 20.59 17.40 -15.30
CA GLU A 2 21.93 16.79 -15.32
C GLU A 2 21.96 15.63 -14.34
N LEU A 3 21.73 14.40 -14.84
CA LEU A 3 21.77 13.16 -14.05
C LEU A 3 23.05 13.02 -13.21
N LEU A 4 24.15 13.53 -13.75
CA LEU A 4 25.50 13.45 -13.20
C LEU A 4 25.92 14.72 -12.43
N ASP A 5 25.04 15.73 -12.36
CA ASP A 5 25.30 17.04 -11.72
C ASP A 5 26.60 17.74 -12.18
N VAL A 6 27.03 17.45 -13.42
CA VAL A 6 28.23 17.99 -14.05
C VAL A 6 27.97 18.32 -15.51
N SER A 7 28.75 19.26 -16.04
CA SER A 7 28.73 19.60 -17.46
C SER A 7 29.21 18.45 -18.34
N ARG A 8 28.78 18.42 -19.61
CA ARG A 8 29.26 17.42 -20.59
C ARG A 8 30.78 17.41 -20.73
N SER A 9 31.43 18.58 -20.72
CA SER A 9 32.89 18.69 -20.84
C SER A 9 33.59 18.04 -19.64
N GLU A 10 33.10 18.30 -18.43
CA GLU A 10 33.65 17.70 -17.23
C GLU A 10 33.42 16.19 -17.17
N ALA A 11 32.22 15.73 -17.57
CA ALA A 11 31.88 14.31 -17.60
C ALA A 11 32.79 13.50 -18.55
N LEU A 12 33.30 14.11 -19.63
CA LEU A 12 34.19 13.43 -20.59
C LEU A 12 35.64 13.30 -20.08
N GLU A 13 36.03 14.07 -19.07
CA GLU A 13 37.38 14.07 -18.49
C GLU A 13 37.48 13.23 -17.21
N ARG A 14 36.35 12.68 -16.73
CA ARG A 14 36.24 11.93 -15.48
C ARG A 14 35.79 10.49 -15.74
N TYR A 15 36.02 9.62 -14.76
CA TYR A 15 35.63 8.23 -14.89
C TYR A 15 34.17 8.00 -14.49
N ILE A 16 33.48 7.08 -15.16
CA ILE A 16 32.06 6.79 -14.91
C ILE A 16 31.78 6.30 -13.49
N PHE A 17 32.73 5.58 -12.87
CA PHE A 17 32.61 5.07 -11.49
C PHE A 17 32.57 6.20 -10.45
N GLU A 18 32.95 7.43 -10.81
CA GLU A 18 32.84 8.59 -9.93
C GLU A 18 31.39 9.05 -9.77
N PHE A 19 30.48 8.60 -10.65
CA PHE A 19 29.09 9.04 -10.69
C PHE A 19 28.09 7.90 -10.42
N VAL A 20 28.41 6.68 -10.85
CA VAL A 20 27.51 5.50 -10.76
C VAL A 20 28.28 4.24 -10.41
N ASP A 21 27.61 3.23 -9.86
CA ASP A 21 28.20 1.91 -9.61
C ASP A 21 28.56 1.23 -10.94
N GLU A 22 29.82 0.81 -11.06
CA GLU A 22 30.38 0.26 -12.28
C GLU A 22 30.21 -1.25 -12.43
N LYS A 23 29.71 -1.97 -11.41
CA LYS A 23 29.65 -3.45 -11.43
C LYS A 23 28.94 -3.99 -12.65
N ASP A 24 27.81 -3.39 -13.01
CA ASP A 24 27.00 -3.85 -14.14
C ASP A 24 27.57 -3.43 -15.48
N ILE A 25 28.23 -2.28 -15.52
CA ILE A 25 28.98 -1.83 -16.70
C ILE A 25 30.13 -2.80 -16.96
N ALA A 26 30.90 -3.13 -15.92
CA ALA A 26 32.01 -4.07 -16.00
C ALA A 26 31.54 -5.49 -16.35
N ALA A 27 30.40 -5.93 -15.80
CA ALA A 27 29.79 -7.20 -16.16
C ALA A 27 29.42 -7.24 -17.64
N VAL A 28 28.71 -6.23 -18.16
CA VAL A 28 28.29 -6.18 -19.57
C VAL A 28 29.50 -6.10 -20.51
N LEU A 29 30.55 -5.33 -20.17
CA LEU A 29 31.78 -5.27 -20.96
C LEU A 29 32.51 -6.63 -21.02
N LYS A 30 32.43 -7.44 -19.96
CA LYS A 30 33.08 -8.75 -19.87
C LYS A 30 32.27 -9.87 -20.50
N THR A 31 30.96 -9.94 -20.21
CA THR A 31 30.08 -11.04 -20.62
C THR A 31 29.36 -10.77 -21.93
N LYS A 32 29.26 -9.50 -22.35
CA LYS A 32 28.42 -9.02 -23.45
C LYS A 32 26.92 -9.27 -23.24
N GLU A 33 26.51 -9.68 -22.04
CA GLU A 33 25.10 -9.84 -21.71
C GLU A 33 24.50 -8.49 -21.33
N PRO A 34 23.37 -8.09 -21.93
CA PRO A 34 22.78 -6.78 -21.67
C PRO A 34 22.02 -6.75 -20.32
N VAL A 35 22.06 -5.60 -19.67
CA VAL A 35 21.16 -5.27 -18.54
C VAL A 35 20.00 -4.47 -19.10
N LEU A 36 18.77 -4.95 -18.91
CA LEU A 36 17.58 -4.31 -19.49
C LEU A 36 16.65 -3.79 -18.40
N ARG A 37 16.29 -2.50 -18.50
CA ARG A 37 15.26 -1.83 -17.68
C ARG A 37 15.36 -2.11 -16.18
N ARG A 38 16.57 -2.11 -15.64
CA ARG A 38 16.81 -2.32 -14.22
C ARG A 38 16.51 -1.05 -13.45
N LYS A 39 15.68 -1.14 -12.41
CA LYS A 39 15.39 0.01 -11.55
C LYS A 39 16.57 0.26 -10.61
N VAL A 40 17.11 1.48 -10.64
CA VAL A 40 18.22 1.92 -9.80
C VAL A 40 17.88 3.30 -9.23
N THR A 41 18.30 3.55 -7.99
CA THR A 41 18.23 4.88 -7.38
C THR A 41 19.62 5.48 -7.37
N ILE A 42 19.79 6.66 -7.95
CA ILE A 42 21.08 7.35 -7.97
C ILE A 42 21.24 8.08 -6.63
N PRO A 43 22.22 7.71 -5.77
CA PRO A 43 22.31 8.22 -4.41
C PRO A 43 22.49 9.74 -4.32
N HIS A 44 23.32 10.31 -5.20
CA HIS A 44 23.69 11.74 -5.15
C HIS A 44 22.54 12.67 -5.56
N THR A 45 21.65 12.22 -6.43
CA THR A 45 20.54 13.03 -6.94
C THR A 45 19.18 12.62 -6.39
N GLY A 46 19.09 11.45 -5.75
CA GLY A 46 17.83 10.86 -5.28
C GLY A 46 16.87 10.48 -6.41
N MET A 47 17.33 10.49 -7.67
CA MET A 47 16.52 10.13 -8.82
C MET A 47 16.35 8.61 -8.92
N THR A 48 15.14 8.17 -9.22
CA THR A 48 14.85 6.77 -9.57
C THR A 48 14.84 6.64 -11.08
N VAL A 49 15.69 5.77 -11.61
CA VAL A 49 15.90 5.59 -13.04
C VAL A 49 15.71 4.13 -13.45
N LEU A 50 15.35 3.91 -14.70
CA LEU A 50 15.52 2.63 -15.37
C LEU A 50 16.81 2.67 -16.16
N GLU A 51 17.75 1.83 -15.75
CA GLU A 51 19.02 1.63 -16.41
C GLU A 51 18.90 0.54 -17.46
N THR A 52 19.50 0.79 -18.62
CA THR A 52 19.73 -0.22 -19.65
C THR A 52 21.17 -0.09 -20.13
N ILE A 53 21.89 -1.21 -20.14
CA ILE A 53 23.30 -1.30 -20.54
C ILE A 53 23.40 -2.35 -21.64
N VAL A 54 23.92 -1.96 -22.80
CA VAL A 54 24.11 -2.85 -23.94
C VAL A 54 25.54 -2.75 -24.45
N TYR A 55 26.14 -3.88 -24.78
CA TYR A 55 27.46 -3.92 -25.42
C TYR A 55 27.32 -3.66 -26.93
N ILE A 56 28.26 -2.89 -27.49
CA ILE A 56 28.33 -2.56 -28.91
C ILE A 56 29.64 -3.12 -29.47
N ASP A 57 29.57 -4.24 -30.20
CA ASP A 57 30.76 -4.96 -30.69
C ASP A 57 31.66 -4.13 -31.59
N ASN A 58 31.10 -3.33 -32.50
CA ASN A 58 31.89 -2.54 -33.46
C ASN A 58 32.59 -1.32 -32.84
N LEU A 59 32.24 -0.96 -31.61
CA LEU A 59 32.85 0.16 -30.87
C LEU A 59 33.66 -0.32 -29.66
N GLU A 60 33.65 -1.62 -29.38
CA GLU A 60 34.19 -2.22 -28.15
C GLU A 60 33.77 -1.45 -26.88
N ALA A 61 32.52 -0.98 -26.85
CA ALA A 61 32.01 -0.06 -25.84
C ALA A 61 30.64 -0.49 -25.30
N ALA A 62 30.31 -0.05 -24.09
CA ALA A 62 28.96 -0.19 -23.52
C ALA A 62 28.18 1.12 -23.73
N LEU A 63 26.95 1.00 -24.23
CA LEU A 63 25.97 2.08 -24.23
C LEU A 63 25.06 1.93 -23.01
N ILE A 64 25.02 2.99 -22.20
CA ILE A 64 24.18 3.07 -21.01
C ILE A 64 23.12 4.13 -21.25
N THR A 65 21.86 3.78 -20.96
CA THR A 65 20.75 4.74 -20.98
C THR A 65 20.07 4.74 -19.62
N TYR A 66 19.86 5.93 -19.08
CA TYR A 66 19.08 6.16 -17.87
C TYR A 66 17.79 6.87 -18.24
N GLN A 67 16.67 6.20 -17.98
CA GLN A 67 15.34 6.78 -18.10
C GLN A 67 14.87 7.22 -16.72
N ASP A 68 14.75 8.53 -16.47
CA ASP A 68 14.16 9.05 -15.23
C ASP A 68 12.69 8.60 -15.12
N ILE A 69 12.35 7.91 -14.03
CA ILE A 69 11.00 7.45 -13.69
C ILE A 69 10.58 7.96 -12.30
N THR A 70 11.28 8.95 -11.76
CA THR A 70 11.08 9.44 -10.39
C THR A 70 9.66 9.94 -10.16
N ARG A 71 9.08 10.63 -11.16
CA ARG A 71 7.73 11.20 -11.05
C ARG A 71 6.67 10.11 -11.09
N GLU A 72 6.83 9.14 -11.97
CA GLU A 72 5.97 8.00 -12.17
C GLU A 72 5.93 7.11 -10.93
N GLU A 73 7.10 6.84 -10.34
CA GLU A 73 7.21 6.06 -9.10
C GLU A 73 6.58 6.80 -7.92
N LYS A 74 6.82 8.11 -7.76
CA LYS A 74 6.16 8.92 -6.72
C LYS A 74 4.65 8.94 -6.89
N ALA A 75 4.15 9.12 -8.12
CA ALA A 75 2.72 9.10 -8.39
C ALA A 75 2.10 7.72 -8.13
N LYS A 76 2.82 6.64 -8.47
CA LYS A 76 2.39 5.27 -8.18
C LYS A 76 2.30 5.02 -6.68
N GLU A 77 3.29 5.45 -5.92
CA GLU A 77 3.31 5.34 -4.45
C GLU A 77 2.15 6.11 -3.83
N GLN A 78 1.96 7.39 -4.19
CA GLN A 78 0.83 8.19 -3.70
C GLN A 78 -0.53 7.55 -3.99
N ARG A 79 -0.71 7.01 -5.21
CA ARG A 79 -1.93 6.30 -5.57
C ARG A 79 -2.12 5.02 -4.77
N TYR A 80 -1.05 4.31 -4.45
CA TYR A 80 -1.10 3.12 -3.60
C TYR A 80 -1.53 3.50 -2.18
N GLN A 81 -0.89 4.52 -1.59
CA GLN A 81 -1.23 5.00 -0.25
C GLN A 81 -2.69 5.45 -0.14
N LEU A 82 -3.19 6.22 -1.11
CA LEU A 82 -4.60 6.63 -1.13
C LEU A 82 -5.56 5.44 -1.20
N LYS A 83 -5.22 4.39 -1.96
CA LYS A 83 -6.04 3.17 -2.01
C LYS A 83 -6.06 2.45 -0.66
N VAL A 84 -4.92 2.33 0.01
CA VAL A 84 -4.82 1.71 1.34
C VAL A 84 -5.65 2.49 2.34
N GLU A 85 -5.47 3.82 2.43
CA GLU A 85 -6.23 4.69 3.32
C GLU A 85 -7.74 4.60 3.07
N THR A 86 -8.16 4.51 1.81
CA THR A 86 -9.57 4.35 1.45
C THR A 86 -10.15 3.02 1.96
N VAL A 87 -9.38 1.93 1.83
CA VAL A 87 -9.80 0.61 2.33
C VAL A 87 -9.88 0.61 3.86
N GLU A 88 -8.91 1.20 4.54
CA GLU A 88 -8.92 1.33 6.00
C GLU A 88 -10.11 2.17 6.49
N MET A 89 -10.42 3.26 5.81
CA MET A 89 -11.58 4.09 6.13
C MET A 89 -12.89 3.31 5.98
N ALA A 90 -13.04 2.53 4.91
CA ALA A 90 -14.20 1.68 4.71
C ALA A 90 -14.33 0.62 5.81
N GLN A 91 -13.22 -0.03 6.18
CA GLN A 91 -13.20 -1.02 7.27
C GLN A 91 -13.63 -0.39 8.60
N LYS A 92 -13.13 0.81 8.92
CA LYS A 92 -13.53 1.55 10.12
C LYS A 92 -15.03 1.86 10.15
N VAL A 93 -15.63 2.17 9.00
CA VAL A 93 -17.09 2.37 8.91
C VAL A 93 -17.83 1.06 9.18
N ILE A 94 -17.38 -0.06 8.61
CA ILE A 94 -17.97 -1.39 8.84
C ILE A 94 -17.90 -1.76 10.33
N ASP A 95 -16.74 -1.57 10.96
CA ASP A 95 -16.55 -1.89 12.37
C ASP A 95 -17.47 -1.06 13.26
N ASN A 96 -17.63 0.23 12.95
CA ASN A 96 -18.59 1.09 13.64
C ASN A 96 -20.04 0.62 13.47
N GLN A 97 -20.44 0.24 12.26
CA GLN A 97 -21.78 -0.28 12.00
C GLN A 97 -22.03 -1.61 12.74
N MET A 98 -21.03 -2.49 12.80
CA MET A 98 -21.11 -3.74 13.53
C MET A 98 -21.26 -3.52 15.04
N ARG A 99 -20.52 -2.56 15.62
CA ARG A 99 -20.68 -2.16 17.02
C ARG A 99 -22.09 -1.64 17.31
N VAL A 100 -22.59 -0.73 16.48
CA VAL A 100 -23.96 -0.19 16.62
C VAL A 100 -25.00 -1.31 16.52
N ALA A 101 -24.83 -2.25 15.57
CA ALA A 101 -25.72 -3.39 15.45
C ALA A 101 -25.72 -4.28 16.70
N GLN A 102 -24.55 -4.50 17.32
CA GLN A 102 -24.45 -5.25 18.57
C GLN A 102 -25.14 -4.53 19.74
N GLU A 103 -24.98 -3.21 19.85
CA GLU A 103 -25.69 -2.40 20.86
C GLU A 103 -27.21 -2.48 20.67
N ILE A 104 -27.71 -2.33 19.45
CA ILE A 104 -29.13 -2.48 19.13
C ILE A 104 -29.62 -3.89 19.44
N ALA A 105 -28.87 -4.93 19.07
CA ALA A 105 -29.22 -6.31 19.37
C ALA A 105 -29.28 -6.58 20.88
N GLY A 106 -28.36 -5.99 21.65
CA GLY A 106 -28.37 -6.03 23.12
C GLY A 106 -29.64 -5.41 23.69
N LEU A 107 -29.98 -4.19 23.29
CA LEU A 107 -31.19 -3.48 23.73
C LEU A 107 -32.48 -4.21 23.32
N LEU A 108 -32.53 -4.77 22.10
CA LEU A 108 -33.64 -5.60 21.64
C LEU A 108 -33.78 -6.88 22.47
N GLY A 109 -32.66 -7.51 22.84
CA GLY A 109 -32.63 -8.68 23.71
C GLY A 109 -33.16 -8.38 25.10
N GLU A 110 -32.73 -7.27 25.70
CA GLU A 110 -33.18 -6.80 27.01
C GLU A 110 -34.69 -6.51 27.01
N THR A 111 -35.17 -5.67 26.10
CA THR A 111 -36.60 -5.33 25.97
C THR A 111 -37.47 -6.55 25.68
N THR A 112 -36.99 -7.50 24.88
CA THR A 112 -37.71 -8.78 24.62
C THR A 112 -37.78 -9.63 25.89
N ALA A 113 -36.70 -9.70 26.67
CA ALA A 113 -36.69 -10.43 27.94
C ALA A 113 -37.65 -9.81 28.97
N GLU A 114 -37.63 -8.49 29.11
CA GLU A 114 -38.56 -7.74 29.97
C GLU A 114 -40.02 -7.95 29.57
N THR A 115 -40.31 -7.89 28.26
CA THR A 115 -41.64 -8.14 27.70
C THR A 115 -42.10 -9.57 28.01
N LYS A 116 -41.22 -10.58 27.83
CA LYS A 116 -41.52 -11.97 28.15
C LYS A 116 -41.86 -12.16 29.63
N VAL A 117 -41.08 -11.58 30.53
CA VAL A 117 -41.32 -11.66 31.98
C VAL A 117 -42.67 -11.02 32.32
N THR A 118 -42.95 -9.84 31.79
CA THR A 118 -44.21 -9.12 32.03
C THR A 118 -45.42 -9.90 31.52
N LEU A 119 -45.36 -10.44 30.30
CA LEU A 119 -46.43 -11.27 29.74
C LEU A 119 -46.60 -12.59 30.50
N SER A 120 -45.50 -13.20 30.98
CA SER A 120 -45.57 -14.42 31.80
C SER A 120 -46.26 -14.14 33.14
N LYS A 121 -45.92 -13.04 33.82
CA LYS A 121 -46.61 -12.61 35.04
C LYS A 121 -48.09 -12.36 34.80
N LEU A 122 -48.42 -11.65 33.72
CA LEU A 122 -49.82 -11.37 33.36
C LEU A 122 -50.61 -12.65 33.05
N ARG A 123 -50.01 -13.60 32.31
CA ARG A 123 -50.57 -14.92 32.08
C ARG A 123 -50.83 -15.65 33.40
N ASP A 124 -49.84 -15.67 34.29
CA ASP A 124 -49.94 -16.39 35.57
C ASP A 124 -51.01 -15.77 36.47
N SER A 125 -51.12 -14.44 36.51
CA SER A 125 -52.21 -13.75 37.21
C SER A 125 -53.60 -14.07 36.66
N ILE A 126 -53.75 -14.28 35.34
CA ILE A 126 -55.04 -14.67 34.76
C ILE A 126 -55.36 -16.15 35.02
N LEU A 127 -54.36 -17.03 35.00
CA LEU A 127 -54.56 -18.47 35.17
C LEU A 127 -54.72 -18.89 36.64
N PHE A 128 -54.07 -18.19 37.57
CA PHE A 128 -53.98 -18.57 38.98
C PHE A 128 -54.44 -17.47 39.96
N GLY A 129 -54.89 -16.32 39.45
CA GLY A 129 -55.30 -15.17 40.27
C GLY A 129 -56.71 -15.23 40.86
N ASP A 130 -57.49 -16.27 40.54
CA ASP A 130 -58.86 -16.45 41.06
C ASP A 130 -58.93 -17.42 42.26
N GLU A 131 -57.80 -17.90 42.81
CA GLU A 131 -57.80 -18.86 43.93
C GLU A 131 -57.95 -18.23 45.34
N GLU A 132 -58.19 -16.93 45.49
CA GLU A 132 -58.32 -16.27 46.81
C GLU A 132 -59.71 -15.72 47.18
N GLU A 133 -60.77 -16.00 46.43
CA GLU A 133 -62.15 -15.72 46.86
C GLU A 133 -63.01 -16.98 46.88
N THR A 134 -62.89 -17.79 47.93
CA THR A 134 -64.05 -18.51 48.52
C THR A 134 -63.73 -19.06 49.93
N VAL A 135 -64.31 -18.37 50.92
CA VAL A 135 -64.79 -18.80 52.26
C VAL A 135 -63.82 -19.51 53.21
#